data_AF-A0A6F7WBC6-F1
#
_entry.id   AF-A0A6F7WBC6-F1
#
_cell.length_a   1.000
_cell.length_b   1.000
_cell.length_c   1.000
_cell.angle_alpha   90.00
_cell.angle_beta   90.00
_cell.angle_gamma   90.00
#
_symmetry.space_group_name_H-M   'P 1'
#
loop_
_entity.id
_entity.type
_entity.pdbx_description
1 polymer ?
#
loop_
_entity_poly.entity_id
_entity_poly.type
_entity_poly.pdbx_seq_one_letter_code
_entity_poly.pdbx_strand_id
1 'polypeptide(L)'
;MASGRLPAEVEEFARYLRALTRRLAAGTGWYGVFALRDPEGLRACLDGSEVPPWDVVQSLLQDLSTQRGADAAQEAAARASTLYRASVAAHDTGPGSREALQARLGGMLREQRNAALRERDLQAAISATEGAADRERLGAELAWAHDDWRRATARIEELHARLTALTPRPS
;
A
#
# COMPACT_ATOMS: atom_id res chain seq x y z
N MET A 1 -13.20 27.09 6.54
CA MET A 1 -12.44 26.17 5.67
C MET A 1 -10.98 26.36 5.99
N ALA A 2 -10.45 25.67 7.00
CA ALA A 2 -9.04 25.78 7.32
C ALA A 2 -8.27 25.02 6.24
N SER A 3 -7.64 25.73 5.31
CA SER A 3 -6.56 25.18 4.49
C SER A 3 -5.41 24.85 5.43
N GLY A 4 -5.51 23.73 6.14
CA GLY A 4 -4.47 23.22 7.01
C GLY A 4 -3.25 22.92 6.16
N ARG A 5 -2.16 23.65 6.39
CA ARG A 5 -0.87 23.32 5.80
C ARG A 5 -0.50 21.91 6.26
N LEU A 6 -0.14 21.03 5.31
CA LEU A 6 0.35 19.69 5.64
C LEU A 6 1.59 19.80 6.55
N PRO A 7 1.81 18.84 7.48
CA PRO A 7 3.09 18.74 8.17
C PRO A 7 4.24 18.67 7.16
N ALA A 8 5.37 19.29 7.49
CA ALA A 8 6.49 19.43 6.55
C ALA A 8 7.04 18.06 6.09
N GLU A 9 7.05 17.08 7.01
CA GLU A 9 7.48 15.70 6.78
C GLU A 9 6.56 14.97 5.79
N VAL A 10 5.25 15.20 5.89
CA VAL A 10 4.25 14.63 4.99
C VAL A 10 4.40 15.23 3.59
N GLU A 11 4.57 16.55 3.52
CA GLU A 11 4.78 17.24 2.24
C GLU A 11 6.10 16.80 1.57
N GLU A 12 7.17 16.61 2.35
CA GLU A 12 8.45 16.13 1.86
C GLU A 12 8.36 14.72 1.31
N PHE A 13 7.71 13.81 2.04
CA PHE A 13 7.53 12.44 1.57
C PHE A 13 6.65 12.39 0.31
N ALA A 14 5.56 13.15 0.26
CA ALA A 14 4.72 13.23 -0.93
C ALA A 14 5.48 13.77 -2.14
N ARG A 15 6.32 14.80 -1.96
CA ARG A 15 7.20 15.35 -3.02
C ARG A 15 8.19 14.31 -3.52
N TYR A 16 8.78 13.53 -2.61
CA TYR A 16 9.67 12.43 -2.96
C TYR A 16 8.92 11.33 -3.74
N LEU A 17 7.73 10.95 -3.29
CA LEU A 17 6.90 9.95 -3.95
C LEU A 17 6.52 10.37 -5.38
N ARG A 18 6.13 11.63 -5.58
CA ARG A 18 5.89 12.22 -6.91
C ARG A 18 7.14 12.18 -7.80
N ALA A 19 8.33 12.42 -7.23
CA ALA A 19 9.58 12.32 -7.97
C ALA A 19 9.93 10.87 -8.33
N LEU A 20 9.65 9.92 -7.44
CA LEU A 20 9.82 8.49 -7.67
C LEU A 20 8.92 8.01 -8.82
N THR A 21 7.63 8.31 -8.78
CA THR A 21 6.67 7.86 -9.79
C THR A 21 6.95 8.44 -11.17
N ARG A 22 7.46 9.68 -11.28
CA ARG A 22 7.92 10.26 -12.56
C ARG A 22 9.07 9.49 -13.23
N ARG A 23 9.81 8.67 -12.48
CA ARG A 23 10.90 7.83 -13.03
C ARG A 23 10.39 6.50 -13.60
N LEU A 24 9.14 6.13 -13.28
CA LEU A 24 8.47 4.91 -13.70
C LEU A 24 7.67 5.14 -14.99
N ALA A 25 7.69 4.18 -15.89
CA ALA A 25 6.83 4.19 -17.07
C ALA A 25 5.36 4.03 -16.69
N ALA A 26 4.54 5.02 -17.03
CA ALA A 26 3.09 4.97 -16.81
C ALA A 26 2.46 3.75 -17.51
N GLY A 27 1.49 3.10 -16.84
CA GLY A 27 0.76 1.96 -17.39
C GLY A 27 1.50 0.61 -17.35
N THR A 28 2.68 0.54 -16.72
CA THR A 28 3.43 -0.71 -16.53
C THR A 28 3.70 -0.97 -15.04
N GLY A 29 3.98 -2.23 -14.70
CA GLY A 29 4.31 -2.63 -13.34
C GLY A 29 3.18 -2.36 -12.33
N TRP A 30 3.54 -2.33 -11.05
CA TRP A 30 2.62 -2.03 -9.97
C TRP A 30 2.10 -0.60 -10.01
N TYR A 31 2.90 0.36 -10.45
CA TYR A 31 2.45 1.75 -10.61
C TYR A 31 1.25 1.85 -11.54
N GLY A 32 1.29 1.15 -12.68
CA GLY A 32 0.16 1.06 -13.61
C GLY A 32 -1.06 0.36 -12.97
N VAL A 33 -0.84 -0.74 -12.25
CA VAL A 33 -1.91 -1.47 -11.55
C VAL A 33 -2.60 -0.58 -10.51
N PHE A 34 -1.86 0.15 -9.68
CA PHE A 34 -2.46 1.04 -8.67
C PHE A 34 -3.20 2.20 -9.31
N ALA A 35 -2.63 2.81 -10.35
CA ALA A 35 -3.29 3.89 -11.07
C ALA A 35 -4.62 3.45 -11.72
N LEU A 36 -4.74 2.17 -12.10
CA LEU A 36 -5.97 1.61 -12.64
C LEU A 36 -6.97 1.18 -11.55
N ARG A 37 -6.51 0.55 -10.48
CA ARG A 37 -7.38 -0.02 -9.43
C ARG A 37 -7.93 1.03 -8.46
N ASP A 38 -7.14 2.04 -8.11
CA ASP A 38 -7.49 3.06 -7.12
C ASP A 38 -6.82 4.42 -7.47
N PRO A 39 -7.30 5.09 -8.54
CA PRO A 39 -6.71 6.36 -8.96
C PRO A 39 -6.88 7.46 -7.93
N GLU A 40 -7.99 7.50 -7.20
CA GLU A 40 -8.23 8.46 -6.13
C GLU A 40 -7.29 8.26 -4.94
N GLY A 41 -7.12 7.02 -4.48
CA GLY A 41 -6.21 6.70 -3.37
C GLY A 41 -4.75 6.96 -3.73
N LEU A 42 -4.33 6.60 -4.95
CA LEU A 42 -3.00 6.94 -5.45
C LEU A 42 -2.77 8.46 -5.49
N ARG A 43 -3.77 9.22 -5.97
CA ARG A 43 -3.70 10.67 -6.00
C ARG A 43 -3.63 11.27 -4.59
N ALA A 44 -4.44 10.78 -3.65
CA ALA A 44 -4.39 11.21 -2.25
C ALA A 44 -2.99 11.00 -1.62
N CYS A 45 -2.34 9.88 -1.94
CA CYS A 45 -0.96 9.60 -1.50
C CYS A 45 0.05 10.55 -2.15
N LEU A 46 -0.09 10.80 -3.44
CA LEU A 46 0.80 11.69 -4.18
C LEU A 46 0.60 13.16 -3.80
N ASP A 47 -0.59 13.57 -3.39
CA ASP A 47 -0.90 14.92 -2.91
C ASP A 47 -0.50 15.11 -1.44
N GLY A 48 -0.24 14.02 -0.71
CA GLY A 48 0.13 14.02 0.71
C GLY A 48 -1.07 14.18 1.66
N SER A 49 -2.30 14.05 1.16
CA SER A 49 -3.49 14.01 2.01
C SER A 49 -3.66 12.68 2.73
N GLU A 50 -3.04 11.63 2.22
CA GLU A 50 -2.92 10.31 2.85
C GLU A 50 -1.46 9.86 2.84
N VAL A 51 -1.04 9.14 3.87
CA VAL A 51 0.23 8.41 3.86
C VAL A 51 0.00 7.04 3.20
N PRO A 52 0.67 6.72 2.06
CA PRO A 52 0.51 5.44 1.40
C PRO A 52 0.93 4.30 2.33
N PRO A 53 0.29 3.13 2.29
CA PRO A 53 0.82 1.94 2.94
C PRO A 53 2.24 1.60 2.47
N TRP A 54 3.07 1.05 3.36
CA TRP A 54 4.46 0.73 3.02
C TRP A 54 4.56 -0.32 1.90
N ASP A 55 3.64 -1.28 1.82
CA ASP A 55 3.60 -2.29 0.74
C ASP A 55 3.48 -1.67 -0.66
N VAL A 56 2.79 -0.54 -0.77
CA VAL A 56 2.67 0.23 -2.01
C VAL A 56 4.02 0.84 -2.36
N VAL A 57 4.71 1.45 -1.39
CA VAL A 57 6.04 2.04 -1.59
C VAL A 57 7.04 0.96 -2.02
N GLN A 58 7.01 -0.22 -1.38
CA GLN A 58 7.84 -1.37 -1.76
C GLN A 58 7.58 -1.82 -3.21
N SER A 59 6.30 -1.85 -3.62
CA SER A 59 5.93 -2.22 -4.99
C SER A 59 6.46 -1.20 -6.02
N LEU A 60 6.41 0.10 -5.72
CA LEU A 60 7.00 1.14 -6.57
C LEU A 60 8.53 1.05 -6.65
N LEU A 61 9.19 0.68 -5.56
CA LEU A 61 10.64 0.43 -5.54
C LEU A 61 11.02 -0.83 -6.34
N GLN A 62 10.15 -1.86 -6.35
CA GLN A 62 10.31 -3.03 -7.21
C GLN A 62 10.19 -2.66 -8.70
N ASP A 63 9.22 -1.82 -9.06
CA ASP A 63 9.11 -1.30 -10.43
C ASP A 63 10.37 -0.51 -10.82
N LEU A 64 10.87 0.32 -9.89
CA LEU A 64 12.11 1.07 -10.11
C LEU A 64 13.29 0.12 -10.34
N SER A 65 13.42 -0.95 -9.55
CA SER A 65 14.46 -1.96 -9.71
C SER A 65 14.40 -2.61 -11.08
N THR A 66 13.20 -3.00 -11.51
CA THR A 66 12.96 -3.61 -12.83
C THR A 66 13.33 -2.66 -13.97
N GLN A 67 13.07 -1.36 -13.84
CA GLN A 67 13.23 -0.39 -14.93
C GLN A 67 14.58 0.33 -14.94
N ARG A 68 15.26 0.43 -13.79
CA ARG A 68 16.46 1.27 -13.59
C ARG A 68 17.61 0.56 -12.89
N GLY A 69 17.44 -0.71 -12.51
CA GLY A 69 18.45 -1.52 -11.85
C GLY A 69 18.37 -1.52 -10.32
N ALA A 70 18.95 -2.56 -9.72
CA ALA A 70 18.89 -2.82 -8.28
C ALA A 70 19.53 -1.72 -7.43
N ASP A 71 20.70 -1.21 -7.84
CA ASP A 71 21.43 -0.18 -7.09
C ASP A 71 20.60 1.10 -6.93
N ALA A 72 20.00 1.57 -8.03
CA ALA A 72 19.13 2.75 -8.02
C ALA A 72 17.89 2.55 -7.13
N ALA A 73 17.38 1.32 -7.03
CA ALA A 73 16.25 1.00 -6.17
C ALA A 73 16.65 0.90 -4.70
N GLN A 74 17.84 0.40 -4.38
CA GLN A 74 18.34 0.31 -3.02
C GLN A 74 18.57 1.70 -2.40
N GLU A 75 19.20 2.61 -3.15
CA GLU A 75 19.35 4.01 -2.72
C GLU A 75 18.00 4.69 -2.49
N ALA A 76 17.06 4.48 -3.43
CA ALA A 76 15.70 5.01 -3.31
C ALA A 76 14.95 4.40 -2.11
N ALA A 77 15.15 3.12 -1.80
CA ALA A 77 14.51 2.44 -0.69
C ALA A 77 14.99 2.99 0.67
N ALA A 78 16.30 3.21 0.82
CA ALA A 78 16.86 3.80 2.03
C ALA A 78 16.29 5.20 2.29
N ARG A 79 16.23 6.04 1.26
CA ARG A 79 15.63 7.37 1.36
C ARG A 79 14.13 7.33 1.61
N ALA A 80 13.39 6.48 0.90
CA ALA A 80 11.95 6.30 1.08
C ALA A 80 11.62 5.90 2.51
N SER A 81 12.36 4.95 3.09
CA SER A 81 12.14 4.44 4.44
C SER A 81 12.28 5.53 5.51
N THR A 82 13.29 6.41 5.38
CA THR A 82 13.48 7.53 6.32
C THR A 82 12.35 8.54 6.23
N LEU A 83 12.00 8.98 5.01
CA LEU A 83 10.91 9.94 4.80
C LEU A 83 9.55 9.37 5.22
N TYR A 84 9.33 8.09 4.95
CA TYR A 84 8.12 7.36 5.35
C TYR A 84 7.90 7.42 6.86
N ARG A 85 8.92 7.05 7.65
CA ARG A 85 8.82 7.06 9.11
C ARG A 85 8.53 8.46 9.66
N ALA A 86 9.18 9.49 9.12
CA ALA A 86 8.94 10.88 9.53
C ALA A 86 7.50 11.32 9.19
N SER A 87 7.04 11.01 7.97
CA SER A 87 5.68 11.29 7.52
C SER A 87 4.62 10.60 8.38
N VAL A 88 4.79 9.31 8.68
CA VAL A 88 3.88 8.55 9.56
C VAL A 88 3.84 9.17 10.95
N ALA A 89 4.99 9.48 11.54
CA ALA A 89 5.06 10.09 12.88
C ALA A 89 4.35 11.44 12.92
N ALA A 90 4.57 12.31 11.92
CA ALA A 90 3.90 13.61 11.85
C ALA A 90 2.38 13.46 11.63
N HIS A 91 1.96 12.57 10.71
CA HIS A 91 0.56 12.34 10.39
C HIS A 91 -0.25 11.77 11.57
N ASP A 92 0.35 10.87 12.35
CA ASP A 92 -0.38 10.13 13.39
C ASP A 92 -0.48 10.84 14.75
N THR A 93 0.09 12.04 14.87
CA THR A 93 0.05 12.84 16.11
C THR A 93 -1.18 13.76 16.23
N GLY A 94 -2.01 13.83 15.18
CA GLY A 94 -3.21 14.66 15.15
C GLY A 94 -4.35 14.18 16.07
N PRO A 95 -5.26 15.09 16.48
CA PRO A 95 -6.50 14.70 17.13
C PRO A 95 -7.31 13.75 16.24
N GLY A 96 -7.80 12.64 16.80
CA GLY A 96 -8.58 11.63 16.05
C GLY A 96 -7.74 10.62 15.27
N SER A 97 -6.40 10.75 15.23
CA SER A 97 -5.53 9.84 14.47
C SER A 97 -5.60 8.40 14.98
N ARG A 98 -5.75 8.19 16.30
CA ARG A 98 -5.89 6.84 16.88
C ARG A 98 -7.18 6.16 16.40
N GLU A 99 -8.31 6.85 16.46
CA GLU A 99 -9.61 6.35 16.02
C GLU A 99 -9.61 6.07 14.51
N ALA A 100 -9.00 6.96 13.71
CA ALA A 100 -8.84 6.77 12.28
C ALA A 100 -7.99 5.53 11.94
N LEU A 101 -6.88 5.31 12.66
CA LEU A 101 -6.05 4.11 12.52
C LEU A 101 -6.80 2.83 12.90
N GLN A 102 -7.58 2.85 13.99
CA GLN A 102 -8.42 1.73 14.40
C GLN A 102 -9.51 1.41 13.36
N ALA A 103 -10.14 2.44 12.80
CA ALA A 103 -11.13 2.27 11.73
C ALA A 103 -10.50 1.64 10.47
N ARG A 104 -9.32 2.12 10.06
CA ARG A 104 -8.54 1.54 8.96
C ARG A 104 -8.17 0.08 9.23
N LEU A 105 -7.71 -0.23 10.44
CA LEU A 105 -7.38 -1.60 10.85
C LEU A 105 -8.61 -2.52 10.76
N GLY A 106 -9.76 -2.07 11.26
CA GLY A 106 -11.02 -2.81 11.14
C GLY A 106 -11.43 -3.06 9.69
N GLY A 107 -11.19 -2.10 8.80
CA GLY A 107 -11.34 -2.24 7.35
C GLY A 107 -10.44 -3.33 6.77
N MET A 108 -9.14 -3.25 7.02
CA MET A 108 -8.17 -4.22 6.50
C MET A 108 -8.42 -5.65 7.02
N LEU A 109 -8.86 -5.82 8.27
CA LEU A 109 -9.25 -7.12 8.80
C LEU A 109 -10.48 -7.73 8.10
N ARG A 110 -11.40 -6.90 7.59
CA ARG A 110 -12.50 -7.39 6.74
C ARG A 110 -11.99 -7.75 5.36
N GLU A 111 -11.14 -6.91 4.76
CA GLU A 111 -10.55 -7.16 3.45
C GLU A 111 -9.72 -8.45 3.44
N GLN A 112 -8.85 -8.67 4.43
CA GLN A 112 -8.06 -9.89 4.56
C GLN A 112 -8.95 -11.14 4.63
N ARG A 113 -10.03 -11.10 5.43
CA ARG A 113 -11.00 -12.21 5.52
C ARG A 113 -11.71 -12.45 4.19
N ASN A 114 -12.15 -11.39 3.52
CA ASN A 114 -12.82 -11.48 2.22
C ASN A 114 -11.89 -12.06 1.15
N ALA A 115 -10.63 -11.62 1.11
CA ALA A 115 -9.62 -12.14 0.19
C ALA A 115 -9.35 -13.63 0.43
N ALA A 116 -9.21 -14.06 1.69
CA ALA A 116 -9.02 -15.47 2.04
C ALA A 116 -10.23 -16.34 1.66
N LEU A 117 -11.45 -15.85 1.85
CA LEU A 117 -12.66 -16.54 1.40
C LEU A 117 -12.68 -16.69 -0.12
N ARG A 118 -12.38 -15.59 -0.85
CA ARG A 118 -12.30 -15.60 -2.30
C ARG A 118 -11.24 -16.57 -2.82
N GLU A 119 -10.07 -16.63 -2.17
CA GLU A 119 -9.00 -17.55 -2.51
C GLU A 119 -9.47 -19.01 -2.43
N ARG A 120 -10.11 -19.39 -1.33
CA ARG A 120 -10.69 -20.74 -1.14
C ARG A 120 -11.75 -21.07 -2.19
N ASP A 121 -12.64 -20.14 -2.46
CA ASP A 121 -13.75 -20.35 -3.39
C ASP A 121 -13.21 -20.51 -4.85
N LEU A 122 -12.18 -19.75 -5.22
CA LEU A 122 -11.50 -19.88 -6.51
C LEU A 122 -10.75 -21.22 -6.64
N GLN A 123 -10.08 -21.69 -5.58
CA GLN A 123 -9.42 -23.01 -5.57
C GLN A 123 -10.42 -24.15 -5.76
N ALA A 124 -11.58 -24.06 -5.13
CA ALA A 124 -12.67 -25.02 -5.33
C ALA A 124 -13.19 -25.00 -6.78
N ALA A 125 -13.41 -23.80 -7.34
CA ALA A 125 -13.86 -23.64 -8.72
C ALA A 125 -12.85 -24.20 -9.74
N ILE A 126 -11.56 -23.94 -9.55
CA ILE A 126 -10.47 -24.50 -10.38
C ILE A 126 -10.50 -26.03 -10.38
N SER A 127 -10.73 -26.63 -9.21
CA SER A 127 -10.76 -28.09 -9.05
C SER A 127 -11.96 -28.73 -9.75
N ALA A 128 -13.09 -28.02 -9.82
CA ALA A 128 -14.31 -28.47 -10.50
C ALA A 128 -14.34 -28.15 -12.02
N THR A 129 -13.37 -27.41 -12.54
CA THR A 129 -13.36 -26.93 -13.94
C THR A 129 -12.59 -27.89 -14.85
N GLU A 130 -13.24 -28.43 -15.88
CA GLU A 130 -12.60 -29.34 -16.85
C GLU A 130 -11.90 -28.59 -18.00
N GLY A 131 -12.36 -27.39 -18.34
CA GLY A 131 -11.81 -26.60 -19.45
C GLY A 131 -10.50 -25.89 -19.13
N ALA A 132 -9.48 -26.06 -19.98
CA ALA A 132 -8.16 -25.46 -19.79
C ALA A 132 -8.18 -23.92 -19.76
N ALA A 133 -8.93 -23.29 -20.68
CA ALA A 133 -9.03 -21.83 -20.77
C ALA A 133 -9.76 -21.21 -19.55
N ASP A 134 -10.82 -21.87 -19.07
CA ASP A 134 -11.52 -21.44 -17.86
C ASP A 134 -10.65 -21.59 -16.62
N ARG A 135 -9.87 -22.67 -16.55
CA ARG A 135 -8.90 -22.91 -15.48
C ARG A 135 -7.80 -21.85 -15.44
N GLU A 136 -7.29 -21.44 -16.60
CA GLU A 136 -6.30 -20.36 -16.71
C GLU A 136 -6.87 -19.02 -16.22
N ARG A 137 -8.08 -18.66 -16.66
CA ARG A 137 -8.76 -17.45 -16.19
C ARG A 137 -8.94 -17.45 -14.67
N LEU A 138 -9.44 -18.55 -14.10
CA LEU A 138 -9.60 -18.68 -12.65
C LEU A 138 -8.26 -18.67 -11.92
N GLY A 139 -7.19 -19.21 -12.51
CA GLY A 139 -5.83 -19.13 -11.97
C GLY A 139 -5.33 -17.69 -11.86
N ALA A 140 -5.61 -16.85 -12.86
CA ALA A 140 -5.28 -15.42 -12.81
C ALA A 140 -6.08 -14.69 -11.71
N GLU A 141 -7.37 -15.00 -11.57
CA GLU A 141 -8.19 -14.45 -10.47
C GLU A 141 -7.68 -14.89 -9.09
N LEU A 142 -7.22 -16.14 -8.98
CA LEU A 142 -6.64 -16.68 -7.75
C LEU A 142 -5.35 -15.93 -7.37
N ALA A 143 -4.49 -15.65 -8.34
CA ALA A 143 -3.28 -14.85 -8.11
C ALA A 143 -3.61 -13.45 -7.59
N TRP A 144 -4.65 -12.81 -8.12
CA TRP A 144 -5.13 -11.51 -7.62
C TRP A 144 -5.70 -11.60 -6.20
N ALA A 145 -6.52 -12.61 -5.90
CA ALA A 145 -7.06 -12.81 -4.55
C ALA A 145 -5.94 -13.03 -3.53
N HIS A 146 -4.90 -13.78 -3.91
CA HIS A 146 -3.73 -14.01 -3.08
C HIS A 146 -2.90 -12.72 -2.86
N ASP A 147 -2.71 -11.90 -3.90
CA ASP A 147 -2.04 -10.59 -3.75
C ASP A 147 -2.83 -9.66 -2.81
N ASP A 148 -4.15 -9.58 -2.98
CA ASP A 148 -5.04 -8.79 -2.12
C ASP A 148 -4.92 -9.23 -0.66
N TRP A 149 -4.89 -10.55 -0.39
CA TRP A 149 -4.68 -11.09 0.96
C TRP A 149 -3.31 -10.71 1.54
N ARG A 150 -2.23 -10.81 0.75
CA ARG A 150 -0.88 -10.44 1.17
C ARG A 150 -0.78 -8.95 1.52
N ARG A 151 -1.37 -8.09 0.69
CA ARG A 151 -1.39 -6.64 0.93
C ARG A 151 -2.22 -6.29 2.17
N ALA A 152 -3.40 -6.87 2.33
CA ALA A 152 -4.21 -6.67 3.54
C ALA A 152 -3.45 -7.09 4.81
N THR A 153 -2.74 -8.21 4.75
CA THR A 153 -1.90 -8.71 5.87
C THR A 153 -0.77 -7.74 6.22
N ALA A 154 0.00 -7.30 5.22
CA ALA A 154 1.08 -6.32 5.43
C ALA A 154 0.56 -5.00 6.03
N ARG A 155 -0.61 -4.54 5.57
CA ARG A 155 -1.25 -3.32 6.08
C ARG A 155 -1.75 -3.48 7.52
N ILE A 156 -2.26 -4.64 7.89
CA ILE A 156 -2.65 -4.94 9.27
C ILE A 156 -1.43 -4.86 10.20
N GLU A 157 -0.32 -5.49 9.81
CA GLU A 157 0.94 -5.44 10.59
C GLU A 157 1.44 -4.00 10.76
N GLU A 158 1.42 -3.23 9.67
CA GLU A 158 1.83 -1.83 9.68
C GLU A 158 0.93 -0.97 10.59
N LEU A 159 -0.40 -1.11 10.50
CA LEU A 159 -1.35 -0.36 11.32
C LEU A 159 -1.21 -0.71 12.81
N HIS A 160 -0.96 -1.97 13.15
CA HIS A 160 -0.65 -2.35 14.52
C HIS A 160 0.65 -1.70 15.03
N ALA A 161 1.70 -1.66 14.20
CA ALA A 161 2.96 -1.00 14.56
C ALA A 161 2.74 0.51 14.81
N ARG A 162 1.95 1.17 13.96
CA ARG A 162 1.58 2.59 14.11
C ARG A 162 0.77 2.86 15.38
N LEU A 163 -0.25 2.05 15.66
CA LEU A 163 -1.04 2.14 16.89
C LEU A 163 -0.20 1.91 18.15
N THR A 164 0.77 1.00 18.08
CA THR A 164 1.71 0.73 19.18
C THR A 164 2.60 1.95 19.44
N ALA A 165 3.12 2.58 18.38
CA ALA A 165 3.95 3.78 18.48
C ALA A 165 3.23 4.99 19.10
N LEU A 166 1.89 5.06 18.99
CA LEU A 166 1.06 6.09 19.64
C LEU A 166 0.79 5.85 21.12
N THR A 167 1.16 4.69 21.66
CA THR A 167 0.94 4.38 23.07
C THR A 167 2.14 4.88 23.86
N PRO A 168 1.97 5.84 24.80
CA PRO A 168 3.10 6.35 25.56
C PRO A 168 3.74 5.19 26.34
N ARG A 169 5.06 5.05 26.20
CA ARG A 169 5.82 4.06 26.97
C ARG A 169 5.70 4.44 28.45
N PRO A 170 5.34 3.51 29.36
CA PRO A 170 5.33 3.81 30.78
C PRO A 170 6.74 4.26 31.21
N SER A 171 6.79 5.39 31.91
CA SER A 171 8.01 5.96 32.50
C SER A 171 8.65 5.04 33.52
#